data_AF-A0A183I5Z5-F1
#
_entry.id   AF-A0A183I5Z5-F1
#
_cell.length_a   1.000
_cell.length_b   1.000
_cell.length_c   1.000
_cell.angle_alpha   90.00
_cell.angle_beta   90.00
_cell.angle_gamma   90.00
#
_symmetry.space_group_name_H-M   'P 1'
#
loop_
_entity.id
_entity.type
_entity.pdbx_description
1 polymer ?
#
loop_
_entity_poly.entity_id
_entity_poly.type
_entity_poly.pdbx_seq_one_letter_code
_entity_poly.pdbx_strand_id
1 'polypeptide(L)'
;MLWLQMTKQASGMMNLGGSVTRQVEADHPVNDSTNTHLINIGKMIEDLESKIRSTLNEVYFGKTKQIVGELRTTLDSEELKRQKKIATEIKGGIGK
;
A
#
# COMPACT_ATOMS: atom_id res chain seq x y z
N MET A 1 -6.80 -3.18 11.42
CA MET A 1 -5.53 -3.93 11.57
C MET A 1 -5.52 -5.04 10.53
N LEU A 2 -4.36 -5.42 10.02
CA LEU A 2 -4.23 -6.54 9.06
C LEU A 2 -3.31 -7.60 9.68
N TRP A 3 -3.74 -8.86 9.61
CA TRP A 3 -2.96 -10.01 10.06
C TRP A 3 -3.17 -11.17 9.08
N LEU A 4 -2.08 -11.70 8.56
CA LEU A 4 -2.03 -12.78 7.59
C LEU A 4 -0.95 -13.77 8.01
N GLN A 5 -1.33 -15.03 8.15
CA GLN A 5 -0.41 -16.11 8.44
C GLN A 5 -0.57 -17.19 7.37
N MET A 6 0.53 -17.57 6.73
CA MET A 6 0.56 -18.60 5.69
C MET A 6 1.69 -19.57 5.97
N THR A 7 1.38 -20.87 6.01
CA THR A 7 2.39 -21.92 6.11
C THR A 7 2.28 -22.80 4.86
N LYS A 8 3.28 -22.73 3.99
CA LYS A 8 3.39 -23.60 2.80
C LYS A 8 4.79 -24.19 2.75
N GLN A 9 4.92 -25.41 2.23
CA GLN A 9 6.23 -26.07 2.13
C GLN A 9 7.26 -25.24 1.33
N ALA A 10 6.84 -24.61 0.22
CA ALA A 10 7.73 -23.83 -0.63
C ALA A 10 8.18 -22.48 -0.04
N SER A 11 7.33 -21.84 0.78
CA SER A 11 7.61 -20.50 1.35
C SER A 11 7.94 -20.52 2.84
N GLY A 12 7.88 -21.69 3.49
CA GLY A 12 7.90 -21.80 4.94
C GLY A 12 6.69 -21.14 5.60
N MET A 13 6.88 -20.76 6.87
CA MET A 13 5.92 -19.97 7.64
C MET A 13 6.16 -18.47 7.38
N MET A 14 5.14 -17.80 6.85
CA MET A 14 5.13 -16.35 6.64
C MET A 14 4.06 -15.74 7.54
N ASN A 15 4.45 -14.80 8.39
CA ASN A 15 3.54 -13.99 9.18
C ASN A 15 3.69 -12.53 8.76
N LEU A 16 2.56 -11.91 8.42
CA LEU A 16 2.47 -10.56 7.91
C LEU A 16 1.35 -9.83 8.68
N GLY A 17 1.74 -8.99 9.64
CA GLY A 17 0.81 -8.36 10.56
C GLY A 17 1.15 -6.90 10.87
N GLY A 18 0.15 -6.15 11.32
CA GLY A 18 0.30 -4.82 11.90
C GLY A 18 -0.95 -3.95 11.77
N SER A 19 -0.78 -2.65 11.97
CA SER A 19 -1.86 -1.67 11.97
C SER A 19 -1.45 -0.41 11.22
N VAL A 20 -2.47 0.27 10.67
CA VAL A 20 -2.34 1.59 10.06
C VAL A 20 -3.45 2.45 10.67
N THR A 21 -3.09 3.64 11.12
CA THR A 21 -4.03 4.63 11.67
C THR A 21 -3.96 5.89 10.81
N ARG A 22 -5.11 6.44 10.46
CA ARG A 22 -5.24 7.68 9.70
C ARG A 22 -6.33 8.54 10.32
N GLN A 23 -6.10 9.84 10.40
CA GLN A 23 -7.04 10.84 10.88
C GLN A 23 -7.45 11.75 9.73
N VAL A 24 -8.73 12.08 9.66
CA VAL A 24 -9.31 13.07 8.74
C VAL A 24 -10.39 13.83 9.50
N GLU A 25 -10.43 15.13 9.27
CA GLU A 25 -11.45 16.05 9.80
C GLU A 25 -12.16 16.69 8.61
N ALA A 26 -13.49 16.78 8.69
CA ALA A 26 -14.33 17.38 7.66
C ALA A 26 -15.60 17.93 8.28
N ASP A 27 -16.02 19.10 7.81
CA ASP A 27 -17.30 19.72 8.17
C ASP A 27 -18.37 19.33 7.16
N HIS A 28 -19.51 18.83 7.65
CA HIS A 28 -20.66 18.47 6.83
C HIS A 28 -21.94 19.12 7.35
N PRO A 29 -22.78 19.70 6.47
CA PRO A 29 -24.06 20.26 6.88
C PRO A 29 -25.00 19.14 7.36
N VAL A 30 -25.78 19.42 8.39
CA VAL A 30 -26.75 18.48 8.97
C VAL A 30 -28.16 18.94 8.60
N ASN A 31 -28.94 18.06 7.98
CA ASN A 31 -30.36 18.29 7.69
C ASN A 31 -31.18 17.01 7.91
N ASP A 32 -32.46 17.15 8.28
CA ASP A 32 -33.30 16.03 8.72
C ASP A 32 -33.72 15.07 7.58
N SER A 33 -33.54 15.45 6.32
CA SER A 33 -34.08 14.73 5.16
C SER A 33 -33.05 13.93 4.36
N THR A 34 -31.78 14.35 4.31
CA THR A 34 -30.76 13.74 3.43
C THR A 34 -29.34 13.67 4.00
N ASN A 35 -28.99 14.54 4.94
CA ASN A 35 -27.65 14.64 5.53
C ASN A 35 -27.76 14.56 7.06
N THR A 36 -28.24 13.44 7.56
CA THR A 36 -28.20 13.15 8.99
C THR A 36 -26.76 12.85 9.43
N HIS A 37 -26.47 12.96 10.72
CA HIS A 37 -25.14 12.61 11.26
C HIS A 37 -24.68 11.21 10.83
N LEU A 38 -25.61 10.25 10.81
CA LEU A 38 -25.30 8.87 10.41
C LEU A 38 -24.83 8.79 8.95
N ILE A 39 -25.49 9.52 8.04
CA ILE A 39 -25.13 9.54 6.62
C ILE A 39 -23.75 10.18 6.42
N ASN A 40 -23.50 11.32 7.09
CA ASN A 40 -22.22 12.03 6.99
C ASN A 40 -21.07 11.16 7.55
N ILE A 41 -21.27 10.54 8.72
CA ILE A 41 -20.28 9.62 9.30
C ILE A 41 -20.06 8.41 8.40
N GLY A 42 -21.13 7.82 7.82
CA GLY A 42 -21.03 6.68 6.91
C GLY A 42 -20.15 6.98 5.69
N LYS A 43 -20.37 8.13 5.03
CA LYS A 43 -19.54 8.59 3.90
C LYS A 43 -18.08 8.79 4.31
N MET A 44 -17.83 9.41 5.46
CA MET A 44 -16.46 9.60 5.96
C MET A 44 -15.76 8.26 6.23
N ILE A 45 -16.47 7.28 6.80
CA ILE A 45 -15.93 5.94 7.06
C ILE A 45 -15.63 5.22 5.75
N GLU A 46 -16.57 5.23 4.79
CA GLU A 46 -16.40 4.56 3.49
C GLU A 46 -15.17 5.10 2.74
N ASP A 47 -15.03 6.42 2.66
CA ASP A 47 -13.89 7.07 2.02
C ASP A 47 -12.56 6.72 2.71
N LEU A 48 -12.56 6.73 4.05
CA LEU A 48 -11.38 6.38 4.85
C LEU A 48 -11.02 4.92 4.72
N GLU A 49 -11.99 4.01 4.76
CA GLU A 49 -11.77 2.58 4.63
C GLU A 49 -11.18 2.24 3.25
N SER A 50 -11.69 2.85 2.18
CA SER A 50 -11.14 2.68 0.84
C SER A 50 -9.68 3.13 0.75
N LYS A 51 -9.34 4.28 1.36
CA LYS A 51 -7.96 4.79 1.44
C LYS A 51 -7.06 3.90 2.29
N ILE A 52 -7.53 3.44 3.46
CA ILE A 52 -6.78 2.53 4.34
C ILE A 52 -6.53 1.20 3.63
N ARG A 53 -7.53 0.65 2.93
CA ARG A 53 -7.40 -0.59 2.15
C ARG A 53 -6.34 -0.47 1.06
N SER A 54 -6.32 0.62 0.30
CA SER A 54 -5.27 0.87 -0.69
C SER A 54 -3.89 0.99 -0.05
N THR A 55 -3.78 1.73 1.05
CA THR A 55 -2.53 1.90 1.80
C THR A 55 -2.01 0.57 2.34
N LEU A 56 -2.90 -0.25 2.92
CA LEU A 56 -2.56 -1.58 3.40
C LEU A 56 -2.05 -2.44 2.24
N ASN A 57 -2.70 -2.44 1.08
CA ASN A 57 -2.27 -3.22 -0.07
C ASN A 57 -0.84 -2.84 -0.53
N GLU A 58 -0.60 -1.54 -0.71
CA GLU A 58 0.70 -1.02 -1.15
C GLU A 58 1.82 -1.33 -0.15
N VAL A 59 1.59 -1.13 1.14
CA VAL A 59 2.62 -1.37 2.16
C VAL A 59 2.87 -2.86 2.36
N TYR A 60 1.81 -3.64 2.53
CA TYR A 60 1.91 -5.05 2.92
C TYR A 60 2.29 -5.99 1.79
N PHE A 61 1.90 -5.72 0.54
CA PHE A 61 2.22 -6.60 -0.59
C PHE A 61 3.17 -5.95 -1.60
N GLY A 62 3.19 -4.62 -1.68
CA GLY A 62 4.14 -3.89 -2.50
C GLY A 62 5.49 -3.72 -1.79
N LYS A 63 5.48 -2.96 -0.68
CA LYS A 63 6.73 -2.53 -0.03
C LYS A 63 7.48 -3.69 0.62
N THR A 64 6.81 -4.61 1.29
CA THR A 64 7.47 -5.79 1.88
C THR A 64 8.14 -6.66 0.80
N LYS A 65 7.45 -6.92 -0.31
CA LYS A 65 7.98 -7.68 -1.45
C LYS A 65 9.20 -6.99 -2.06
N GLN A 66 9.14 -5.66 -2.22
CA GLN A 66 10.28 -4.87 -2.69
C GLN A 66 11.49 -5.04 -1.75
N ILE A 67 11.29 -4.86 -0.43
CA ILE A 67 12.38 -4.97 0.56
C ILE A 67 13.00 -6.37 0.53
N VAL A 68 12.19 -7.43 0.47
CA VAL A 68 12.72 -8.81 0.37
C VAL A 68 13.52 -9.01 -0.92
N GLY A 69 13.04 -8.48 -2.06
CA GLY A 69 13.75 -8.56 -3.34
C GLY A 69 15.07 -7.77 -3.37
N GLU A 70 15.14 -6.64 -2.66
CA GLU A 70 16.36 -5.85 -2.51
C GLU A 70 17.40 -6.55 -1.61
N LEU A 71 16.96 -7.20 -0.53
CA LEU A 71 17.84 -7.96 0.37
C LEU A 71 18.38 -9.23 -0.30
N ARG A 72 17.54 -9.92 -1.07
CA ARG A 72 17.91 -11.14 -1.78
C ARG A 72 17.35 -11.11 -3.19
N THR A 73 18.17 -10.59 -4.09
CA THR A 73 17.86 -10.58 -5.51
C THR A 73 18.05 -11.98 -6.11
N THR A 74 17.12 -12.39 -6.97
CA THR A 74 17.21 -13.60 -7.80
C THR A 74 17.75 -13.33 -9.21
N LEU A 75 17.87 -12.05 -9.59
CA LEU A 75 18.46 -11.62 -10.86
C LEU A 75 19.98 -11.74 -10.82
N ASP A 76 20.57 -12.04 -11.97
CA ASP A 76 22.01 -12.00 -12.12
C ASP A 76 22.55 -10.56 -12.02
N SER A 77 23.80 -10.42 -11.58
CA SER A 77 24.45 -9.12 -11.34
C SER A 77 24.48 -8.25 -12.59
N GLU A 78 24.68 -8.85 -13.77
CA GLU A 78 24.70 -8.14 -15.05
C GLU A 78 23.32 -7.61 -15.44
N GLU A 79 22.27 -8.40 -15.24
CA GLU A 79 20.89 -7.97 -15.51
C GLU A 79 20.47 -6.84 -14.55
N LEU A 80 20.92 -6.89 -13.30
CA LEU A 80 20.66 -5.83 -12.33
C LEU A 80 21.36 -4.51 -12.72
N LYS A 81 22.59 -4.58 -13.23
CA LYS A 81 23.29 -3.41 -13.79
C LYS A 81 22.56 -2.85 -15.01
N ARG A 82 22.09 -3.72 -15.90
CA ARG A 82 21.33 -3.33 -17.10
C ARG A 82 20.03 -2.61 -16.74
N GLN A 83 19.25 -3.14 -15.79
CA GLN A 83 18.04 -2.49 -15.31
C GLN A 83 18.32 -1.12 -14.68
N LYS A 84 19.38 -1.01 -13.87
CA LYS A 84 19.81 0.28 -13.30
C LYS A 84 20.22 1.30 -14.37
N LYS A 85 20.92 0.85 -15.42
CA LYS A 85 21.33 1.71 -16.53
C LYS A 85 20.10 2.25 -17.28
N ILE A 86 19.15 1.37 -17.64
CA ILE A 86 17.90 1.76 -18.30
C ILE A 86 17.10 2.74 -17.43
N ALA A 87 16.97 2.46 -16.13
CA ALA A 87 16.26 3.35 -15.20
C ALA A 87 16.90 4.74 -15.11
N THR A 88 18.23 4.81 -15.18
CA THR A 88 18.99 6.08 -15.17
C THR A 88 18.79 6.85 -16.48
N GLU A 89 18.81 6.17 -17.63
CA GLU A 89 18.56 6.77 -18.94
C GLU A 89 17.13 7.33 -19.05
N ILE A 90 16.13 6.59 -18.58
CA ILE A 90 14.73 7.06 -18.55
C ILE A 90 14.61 8.31 -17.66
N LYS A 91 15.21 8.29 -16.47
CA LYS A 91 15.16 9.44 -15.56
C LYS A 91 15.85 10.67 -16.15
N GLY A 92 16.94 10.49 -16.90
CA GLY A 92 17.62 11.55 -17.64
C GLY A 92 16.83 12.07 -18.84
N GLY A 93 16.03 11.22 -19.49
CA GLY A 93 15.19 11.58 -20.64
C GLY A 93 13.89 12.31 -20.28
N ILE A 94 13.31 12.03 -19.11
CA ILE A 94 12.10 12.71 -18.62
C ILE A 94 12.41 14.08 -17.99
N GLY A 95 13.69 14.33 -17.65
CA GLY A 95 14.14 15.59 -17.05
C GLY A 95 14.57 16.69 -18.03
N LYS A 96 14.35 16.51 -19.35
CA LYS A 96 14.54 17.53 -20.38
C LYS A 96 13.19 17.94 -20.96
#